data_AF-A0A7Z9ZPT4-F1
#
_entry.id   AF-A0A7Z9ZPT4-F1
#
_cell.length_a   1.000
_cell.length_b   1.000
_cell.length_c   1.000
_cell.angle_alpha   90.00
_cell.angle_beta   90.00
_cell.angle_gamma   90.00
#
_symmetry.space_group_name_H-M   'P 1'
#
loop_
_entity.id
_entity.type
_entity.pdbx_description
1 polymer ?
#
loop_
_entity_poly.entity_id
_entity_poly.type
_entity_poly.pdbx_seq_one_letter_code
_entity_poly.pdbx_strand_id
1 'polypeptide(L)'
;MLLTLFDPHNIGMYAEFSDFPANAIKELFKISFEDAQSLLFGYLNLKPKYEALREKLHLQNSKRNIFQLQESKLIEKFVKEYQIDLQKVLDNKLTYENLDNIENLDLYILKKAFQLIPLKTNDEIHKKIVKKIVYAFVPKILSDDRNEKINYKVKLDFLKIYVYFVLNLSKDEIYDYLKPFIDNFNTSKTIAHLFQKFILAEDILNTYDNFWLVWNCFKEKVFEICKDGDGYGYIIQSYLFAQIPWKETAKEWHSLKDSNKRFFKEISQKIGHCPSTLYALSKLLNDIGSSYIDDGVVWISNILEKNQDLANKKLEVNTIYYIENLIRKYIHNNREKIKKTNNLKRMVLIILNFLIKKGSVVGYMLRESIV
;
A
#
# COMPACT_ATOMS: atom_id res chain seq x y z
N MET A 1 -3.64 28.08 -15.26
CA MET A 1 -3.56 26.98 -14.27
C MET A 1 -4.38 25.75 -14.66
N LEU A 2 -5.66 25.90 -15.04
CA LEU A 2 -6.47 24.75 -15.49
C LEU A 2 -5.91 24.07 -16.75
N LEU A 3 -5.65 24.82 -17.83
CA LEU A 3 -5.14 24.24 -19.07
C LEU A 3 -3.75 23.59 -18.91
N THR A 4 -2.93 24.10 -17.99
CA THR A 4 -1.63 23.49 -17.66
C THR A 4 -1.78 22.17 -16.90
N LEU A 5 -2.88 21.93 -16.19
CA LEU A 5 -3.19 20.61 -15.63
C LEU A 5 -3.54 19.59 -16.72
N PHE A 6 -3.99 20.05 -17.89
CA PHE A 6 -4.34 19.16 -18.98
C PHE A 6 -3.12 18.63 -19.71
N ASP A 7 -1.95 19.23 -19.50
CA ASP A 7 -0.71 18.84 -20.15
C ASP A 7 -0.14 17.54 -19.52
N PRO A 8 -0.11 16.41 -20.26
CA PRO A 8 0.42 15.15 -19.76
C PRO A 8 1.92 14.97 -20.04
N HIS A 9 2.62 15.96 -20.62
CA HIS A 9 4.02 15.80 -21.00
C HIS A 9 4.89 15.52 -19.77
N ASN A 10 5.77 14.53 -19.90
CA ASN A 10 6.74 14.22 -18.86
C ASN A 10 7.86 15.28 -18.84
N ILE A 11 8.18 15.78 -17.66
CA ILE A 11 9.41 16.53 -17.40
C ILE A 11 10.43 15.55 -16.81
N GLY A 12 11.31 15.05 -17.68
CA GLY A 12 12.27 14.01 -17.33
C GLY A 12 11.58 12.68 -17.00
N MET A 13 12.22 11.86 -16.16
CA MET A 13 11.69 10.54 -15.77
C MET A 13 10.73 10.58 -14.58
N TYR A 14 10.64 11.70 -13.85
CA TYR A 14 10.09 11.71 -12.48
C TYR A 14 8.84 12.57 -12.29
N ALA A 15 8.55 13.50 -13.20
CA ALA A 15 7.43 14.43 -13.04
C ALA A 15 6.67 14.59 -14.36
N GLU A 16 5.39 14.93 -14.27
CA GLU A 16 4.58 15.42 -15.38
C GLU A 16 4.45 16.94 -15.28
N PHE A 17 4.29 17.63 -16.40
CA PHE A 17 4.09 19.08 -16.41
C PHE A 17 2.86 19.46 -15.57
N SER A 18 1.83 18.62 -15.58
CA SER A 18 0.64 18.76 -14.73
C SER A 18 0.88 18.63 -13.22
N ASP A 19 2.04 18.12 -12.76
CA ASP A 19 2.33 18.01 -11.32
C ASP A 19 2.61 19.37 -10.67
N PHE A 20 3.18 20.33 -11.42
CA PHE A 20 3.45 21.68 -10.94
C PHE A 20 2.17 22.46 -10.61
N PRO A 21 1.20 22.61 -11.54
CA PRO A 21 -0.06 23.25 -11.22
C PRO A 21 -0.86 22.44 -10.18
N ALA A 22 -0.73 21.10 -10.15
CA ALA A 22 -1.39 20.31 -9.11
C ALA A 22 -0.89 20.65 -7.69
N ASN A 23 0.42 20.82 -7.53
CA ASN A 23 1.00 21.25 -6.26
C ASN A 23 0.61 22.70 -5.91
N ALA A 24 0.56 23.60 -6.89
CA ALA A 24 0.09 24.96 -6.67
C ALA A 24 -1.37 25.00 -6.20
N ILE A 25 -2.25 24.16 -6.76
CA ILE A 25 -3.66 24.07 -6.35
C ILE A 25 -3.81 23.54 -4.93
N LYS A 26 -2.99 22.57 -4.50
CA LYS A 26 -2.98 22.10 -3.11
C LYS A 26 -2.69 23.23 -2.12
N GLU A 27 -1.73 24.09 -2.46
CA GLU A 27 -1.43 25.26 -1.63
C GLU A 27 -2.52 26.31 -1.75
N LEU A 28 -3.16 26.45 -2.91
CA LEU A 28 -4.29 27.34 -3.12
C LEU A 28 -5.47 27.00 -2.21
N PHE A 29 -5.74 25.72 -1.89
CA PHE A 29 -6.78 25.36 -0.91
C PHE A 29 -6.58 26.01 0.47
N LYS A 30 -5.36 26.42 0.83
CA LYS A 30 -5.06 27.15 2.08
C LYS A 30 -5.25 28.66 1.95
N ILE A 31 -5.27 29.19 0.72
CA ILE A 31 -5.32 30.63 0.41
C ILE A 31 -6.73 31.03 -0.03
N SER A 32 -7.29 30.30 -0.99
CA SER A 32 -8.62 30.49 -1.54
C SER A 32 -9.25 29.12 -1.82
N PHE A 33 -10.12 28.69 -0.91
CA PHE A 33 -10.82 27.41 -1.05
C PHE A 33 -11.70 27.38 -2.30
N GLU A 34 -12.47 28.44 -2.55
CA GLU A 34 -13.42 28.52 -3.67
C GLU A 34 -12.72 28.40 -5.02
N ASP A 35 -11.59 29.10 -5.22
CA ASP A 35 -10.85 29.05 -6.48
C ASP A 35 -10.22 27.66 -6.70
N ALA A 36 -9.64 27.07 -5.64
CA ALA A 36 -9.08 25.74 -5.71
C ALA A 36 -10.15 24.67 -5.98
N GLN A 37 -11.31 24.79 -5.34
CA GLN A 37 -12.48 23.94 -5.56
C GLN A 37 -12.95 24.02 -7.01
N SER A 38 -13.09 25.25 -7.51
CA SER A 38 -13.53 25.48 -8.88
C SER A 38 -12.54 24.91 -9.90
N LEU A 39 -11.24 24.98 -9.63
CA LEU A 39 -10.22 24.32 -10.47
C LEU A 39 -10.31 22.78 -10.43
N LEU A 40 -10.58 22.17 -9.27
CA LEU A 40 -10.83 20.73 -9.16
C LEU A 40 -12.06 20.31 -9.97
N PHE A 41 -13.18 21.02 -9.81
CA PHE A 41 -14.41 20.75 -10.54
C PHE A 41 -14.25 21.00 -12.04
N GLY A 42 -13.59 22.10 -12.39
CA GLY A 42 -13.21 22.42 -13.76
C GLY A 42 -12.37 21.32 -14.38
N TYR A 43 -11.40 20.78 -13.65
CA TYR A 43 -10.59 19.66 -14.13
C TYR A 43 -11.43 18.42 -14.41
N LEU A 44 -12.27 18.00 -13.47
CA LEU A 44 -13.14 16.82 -13.62
C LEU A 44 -14.15 16.96 -14.77
N ASN A 45 -14.71 18.16 -14.97
CA ASN A 45 -15.69 18.42 -16.04
C ASN A 45 -15.03 18.59 -17.42
N LEU A 46 -13.92 19.33 -17.50
CA LEU A 46 -13.38 19.79 -18.79
C LEU A 46 -12.25 18.92 -19.35
N LYS A 47 -11.49 18.21 -18.52
CA LYS A 47 -10.43 17.32 -19.02
C LYS A 47 -10.97 16.21 -19.94
N PRO A 48 -12.09 15.53 -19.65
CA PRO A 48 -12.65 14.52 -20.57
C PRO A 48 -13.06 15.12 -21.91
N LYS A 49 -13.67 16.31 -21.89
CA LYS A 49 -14.03 17.07 -23.11
C LYS A 49 -12.79 17.45 -23.93
N TYR A 50 -11.70 17.81 -23.25
CA TYR A 50 -10.42 18.12 -23.89
C TYR A 50 -9.84 16.91 -24.61
N GLU A 51 -9.83 15.73 -23.98
CA GLU A 51 -9.36 14.49 -24.62
C GLU A 51 -10.24 14.06 -25.79
N ALA A 52 -11.57 14.15 -25.65
CA ALA A 52 -12.50 13.86 -26.75
C ALA A 52 -12.26 14.80 -27.96
N LEU A 53 -12.00 16.08 -27.72
CA LEU A 53 -11.66 17.03 -28.78
C LEU A 53 -10.31 16.68 -29.44
N ARG A 54 -9.32 16.28 -28.64
CA ARG A 54 -8.00 15.83 -29.10
C ARG A 54 -8.13 14.63 -30.03
N GLU A 55 -8.85 13.60 -29.61
CA GLU A 55 -9.12 12.41 -30.43
C GLU A 55 -9.84 12.75 -31.74
N LYS A 56 -10.86 13.60 -31.68
CA LYS A 56 -11.59 14.07 -32.87
C LYS A 56 -10.66 14.79 -33.87
N LEU A 57 -9.75 15.63 -33.38
CA LEU A 57 -8.78 16.30 -34.23
C LEU A 57 -7.73 15.33 -34.79
N HIS A 58 -7.26 14.36 -34.02
CA HIS A 58 -6.36 13.32 -34.52
C HIS A 58 -7.00 12.51 -35.65
N LEU A 59 -8.26 12.11 -35.51
CA LEU A 59 -9.00 11.39 -36.57
C LEU A 59 -9.17 12.25 -37.83
N GLN A 60 -9.44 13.55 -37.68
CA GLN A 60 -9.55 14.48 -38.81
C GLN A 60 -8.21 14.70 -39.53
N ASN A 61 -7.12 14.82 -38.77
CA ASN A 61 -5.78 15.03 -39.31
C ASN A 61 -5.23 13.77 -39.99
N SER A 62 -5.52 12.58 -39.43
CA SER A 62 -5.20 11.30 -40.06
C SER A 62 -5.86 11.16 -41.43
N LYS A 63 -7.14 11.55 -41.57
CA LYS A 63 -7.85 11.61 -42.87
C LYS A 63 -7.23 12.60 -43.87
N ARG A 64 -6.42 13.54 -43.40
CA ARG A 64 -5.74 14.58 -44.20
C ARG A 64 -4.23 14.33 -44.35
N ASN A 65 -3.72 13.16 -43.94
CA ASN A 65 -2.29 12.81 -43.91
C ASN A 65 -1.41 13.79 -43.10
N ILE A 66 -1.98 14.47 -42.10
CA ILE A 66 -1.23 15.32 -41.16
C ILE A 66 -1.03 14.53 -39.87
N PHE A 67 0.23 14.17 -39.56
CA PHE A 67 0.53 13.31 -38.41
C PHE A 67 0.82 14.07 -37.11
N GLN A 68 1.13 15.37 -37.19
CA GLN A 68 1.42 16.21 -36.02
C GLN A 68 0.22 17.08 -35.65
N LEU A 69 -0.28 16.90 -34.43
CA LEU A 69 -1.24 17.81 -33.82
C LEU A 69 -0.46 18.94 -33.12
N GLN A 70 -0.68 20.18 -33.55
CA GLN A 70 -0.15 21.34 -32.83
C GLN A 70 -1.00 21.58 -31.59
N GLU A 71 -0.43 21.40 -30.40
CA GLU A 71 -1.14 21.56 -29.12
C GLU A 71 -1.75 22.96 -28.97
N SER A 72 -1.09 23.99 -29.49
CA SER A 72 -1.62 25.37 -29.54
C SER A 72 -2.98 25.46 -30.26
N LYS A 73 -3.14 24.79 -31.40
CA LYS A 73 -4.40 24.76 -32.16
C LYS A 73 -5.50 24.01 -31.41
N LEU A 74 -5.15 22.94 -30.69
CA LEU A 74 -6.10 22.23 -29.84
C LEU A 74 -6.59 23.14 -28.71
N ILE A 75 -5.67 23.84 -28.03
CA ILE A 75 -5.99 24.79 -26.97
C ILE A 75 -6.88 25.92 -27.50
N GLU A 76 -6.52 26.56 -28.61
CA GLU A 76 -7.32 27.63 -29.24
C GLU A 76 -8.74 27.16 -29.54
N LYS A 77 -8.88 25.98 -30.16
CA LYS A 77 -10.18 25.40 -30.47
C LYS A 77 -10.97 25.07 -29.21
N PHE A 78 -10.31 24.50 -28.21
CA PHE A 78 -10.94 24.14 -26.94
C PHE A 78 -11.46 25.38 -26.20
N VAL A 79 -10.65 26.43 -26.10
CA VAL A 79 -11.03 27.70 -25.46
C VAL A 79 -12.24 28.31 -26.16
N LYS A 80 -12.29 28.25 -27.49
CA LYS A 80 -13.43 28.75 -28.27
C LYS A 80 -14.69 27.90 -28.08
N GLU A 81 -14.57 26.58 -28.14
CA GLU A 81 -15.71 25.64 -28.07
C GLU A 81 -16.33 25.58 -26.66
N TYR A 82 -15.50 25.68 -25.62
CA TYR A 82 -15.90 25.54 -24.22
C TYR A 82 -15.78 26.83 -23.41
N GLN A 83 -15.85 28.00 -24.08
CA GLN A 83 -15.70 29.32 -23.44
C GLN A 83 -16.66 29.51 -22.25
N ILE A 84 -17.92 29.10 -22.41
CA ILE A 84 -18.94 29.24 -21.36
C ILE A 84 -18.59 28.39 -20.14
N ASP A 85 -18.15 27.14 -20.35
CA ASP A 85 -17.78 26.26 -19.25
C ASP A 85 -16.49 26.73 -18.55
N LEU A 86 -15.53 27.27 -19.31
CA LEU A 86 -14.32 27.90 -18.76
C LEU A 86 -14.66 29.14 -17.93
N GLN A 87 -15.61 29.97 -18.39
CA GLN A 87 -16.06 31.12 -17.62
C GLN A 87 -16.73 30.70 -16.30
N LYS A 88 -17.50 29.61 -16.30
CA LYS A 88 -18.06 29.05 -15.05
C LYS A 88 -16.98 28.64 -14.05
N VAL A 89 -15.83 28.13 -14.52
CA VAL A 89 -14.68 27.85 -13.64
C VAL A 89 -14.14 29.15 -13.06
N LEU A 90 -13.91 30.17 -13.89
CA LEU A 90 -13.36 31.45 -13.43
C LEU A 90 -14.29 32.19 -12.45
N ASP A 91 -15.61 32.03 -12.62
CA ASP A 91 -16.63 32.66 -11.78
C ASP A 91 -16.99 31.83 -10.54
N ASN A 92 -16.31 30.69 -10.29
CA ASN A 92 -16.63 29.75 -9.21
C ASN A 92 -18.09 29.26 -9.21
N LYS A 93 -18.68 29.09 -10.40
CA LYS A 93 -20.09 28.70 -10.60
C LYS A 93 -20.30 27.20 -10.80
N LEU A 94 -19.24 26.41 -10.82
CA LEU A 94 -19.36 24.95 -10.89
C LEU A 94 -19.68 24.38 -9.51
N THR A 95 -20.60 23.43 -9.50
CA THR A 95 -21.06 22.72 -8.30
C THR A 95 -20.82 21.22 -8.44
N TYR A 96 -20.92 20.49 -7.33
CA TYR A 96 -20.74 19.04 -7.34
C TYR A 96 -21.78 18.34 -8.24
N GLU A 97 -23.00 18.88 -8.30
CA GLU A 97 -24.10 18.40 -9.15
C GLU A 97 -23.80 18.54 -10.64
N ASN A 98 -22.77 19.32 -11.03
CA ASN A 98 -22.32 19.40 -12.42
C ASN A 98 -21.32 18.28 -12.79
N LEU A 99 -20.90 17.45 -11.83
CA LEU A 99 -19.93 16.37 -12.01
C LEU A 99 -20.64 15.03 -12.18
N ASP A 100 -21.26 14.83 -13.34
CA ASP A 100 -21.95 13.58 -13.65
C ASP A 100 -20.97 12.45 -13.98
N ASN A 101 -21.22 11.28 -13.39
CA ASN A 101 -20.56 10.01 -13.74
C ASN A 101 -19.03 10.04 -13.69
N ILE A 102 -18.42 10.74 -12.71
CA ILE A 102 -16.95 10.79 -12.60
C ILE A 102 -16.32 9.40 -12.49
N GLU A 103 -17.03 8.43 -11.92
CA GLU A 103 -16.62 7.03 -11.83
C GLU A 103 -16.32 6.36 -13.19
N ASN A 104 -16.86 6.88 -14.28
CA ASN A 104 -16.65 6.36 -15.63
C ASN A 104 -15.47 7.04 -16.36
N LEU A 105 -14.84 8.04 -15.75
CA LEU A 105 -13.72 8.74 -16.36
C LEU A 105 -12.47 7.86 -16.44
N ASP A 106 -11.57 8.26 -17.34
CA ASP A 106 -10.27 7.62 -17.48
C ASP A 106 -9.48 7.66 -16.15
N LEU A 107 -8.79 6.56 -15.86
CA LEU A 107 -8.06 6.40 -14.59
C LEU A 107 -6.97 7.45 -14.42
N TYR A 108 -6.32 7.91 -15.49
CA TYR A 108 -5.33 8.97 -15.38
C TYR A 108 -5.96 10.29 -14.90
N ILE A 109 -7.16 10.63 -15.41
CA ILE A 109 -7.92 11.81 -14.99
C ILE A 109 -8.29 11.67 -13.51
N LEU A 110 -8.87 10.53 -13.13
CA LEU A 110 -9.29 10.30 -11.74
C LEU A 110 -8.11 10.32 -10.76
N LYS A 111 -6.97 9.73 -11.12
CA LYS A 111 -5.73 9.79 -10.30
C LYS A 111 -5.25 11.22 -10.11
N LYS A 112 -5.26 12.04 -11.18
CA LYS A 112 -4.84 13.45 -11.08
C LYS A 112 -5.85 14.26 -10.26
N ALA A 113 -7.14 14.04 -10.42
CA ALA A 113 -8.16 14.67 -9.59
C ALA A 113 -7.99 14.33 -8.10
N PHE A 114 -7.73 13.06 -7.77
CA PHE A 114 -7.42 12.67 -6.40
C PHE A 114 -6.14 13.35 -5.90
N GLN A 115 -5.12 13.48 -6.76
CA GLN A 115 -3.92 14.23 -6.42
C GLN A 115 -4.21 15.69 -6.10
N LEU A 116 -5.22 16.35 -6.68
CA LEU A 116 -5.55 17.75 -6.37
C LEU A 116 -6.17 17.93 -4.98
N ILE A 117 -6.88 16.92 -4.47
CA ILE A 117 -7.60 16.99 -3.20
C ILE A 117 -6.59 17.02 -2.02
N PRO A 118 -6.76 17.93 -1.04
CA PRO A 118 -5.95 17.92 0.17
C PRO A 118 -6.07 16.61 0.95
N LEU A 119 -4.94 16.04 1.36
CA LEU A 119 -4.91 14.75 2.08
C LEU A 119 -5.58 14.79 3.46
N LYS A 120 -5.65 15.98 4.09
CA LYS A 120 -6.28 16.24 5.39
C LYS A 120 -7.51 17.14 5.21
N THR A 121 -8.46 16.70 4.39
CA THR A 121 -9.70 17.45 4.11
C THR A 121 -10.83 17.01 5.02
N ASN A 122 -11.56 17.98 5.58
CA ASN A 122 -12.84 17.75 6.27
C ASN A 122 -14.04 18.07 5.37
N ASP A 123 -13.81 18.53 4.15
CA ASP A 123 -14.87 18.83 3.20
C ASP A 123 -15.58 17.56 2.71
N GLU A 124 -16.90 17.52 2.86
CA GLU A 124 -17.73 16.36 2.52
C GLU A 124 -17.82 16.11 1.01
N ILE A 125 -17.66 17.15 0.18
CA ILE A 125 -17.66 16.99 -1.27
C ILE A 125 -16.36 16.31 -1.72
N HIS A 126 -15.21 16.74 -1.19
CA HIS A 126 -13.93 16.07 -1.41
C HIS A 126 -14.01 14.60 -1.04
N LYS A 127 -14.54 14.28 0.14
CA LYS A 127 -14.74 12.92 0.60
C LYS A 127 -15.61 12.10 -0.36
N LYS A 128 -16.74 12.65 -0.83
CA LYS A 128 -17.61 12.01 -1.83
C LYS A 128 -16.90 11.75 -3.16
N ILE A 129 -16.12 12.72 -3.64
CA ILE A 129 -15.32 12.58 -4.87
C ILE A 129 -14.30 11.46 -4.70
N VAL A 130 -13.52 11.48 -3.62
CA VAL A 130 -12.52 10.44 -3.35
C VAL A 130 -13.19 9.06 -3.26
N LYS A 131 -14.35 8.96 -2.60
CA LYS A 131 -15.09 7.70 -2.51
C LYS A 131 -15.43 7.19 -3.91
N LYS A 132 -16.04 8.01 -4.78
CA LYS A 132 -16.32 7.63 -6.17
C LYS A 132 -15.06 7.21 -6.94
N ILE A 133 -13.95 7.93 -6.78
CA ILE A 133 -12.67 7.58 -7.39
C ILE A 133 -12.20 6.19 -6.92
N VAL A 134 -12.21 5.91 -5.61
CA VAL A 134 -11.80 4.61 -5.07
C VAL A 134 -12.68 3.49 -5.62
N TYR A 135 -13.99 3.67 -5.65
CA TYR A 135 -14.92 2.67 -6.20
C TYR A 135 -14.70 2.40 -7.70
N ALA A 136 -14.30 3.41 -8.48
CA ALA A 136 -13.94 3.25 -9.89
C ALA A 136 -12.58 2.57 -10.09
N PHE A 137 -11.61 2.86 -9.23
CA PHE A 137 -10.24 2.34 -9.33
C PHE A 137 -10.11 0.89 -8.91
N VAL A 138 -10.66 0.54 -7.74
CA VAL A 138 -10.33 -0.70 -7.05
C VAL A 138 -10.66 -1.95 -7.87
N PRO A 139 -11.87 -2.10 -8.45
CA PRO A 139 -12.18 -3.26 -9.28
C PRO A 139 -11.23 -3.41 -10.47
N LYS A 140 -10.84 -2.30 -11.10
CA LYS A 140 -9.95 -2.27 -12.26
C LYS A 140 -8.51 -2.62 -11.89
N ILE A 141 -7.96 -2.06 -10.81
CA ILE A 141 -6.56 -2.35 -10.43
C ILE A 141 -6.36 -3.72 -9.80
N LEU A 142 -7.43 -4.33 -9.29
CA LEU A 142 -7.44 -5.68 -8.73
C LEU A 142 -7.80 -6.75 -9.77
N SER A 143 -8.36 -6.38 -10.93
CA SER A 143 -8.61 -7.35 -11.99
C SER A 143 -7.28 -7.87 -12.58
N ASP A 144 -7.25 -9.17 -12.90
CA ASP A 144 -6.14 -9.83 -13.61
C ASP A 144 -6.37 -9.80 -15.14
N ASP A 145 -7.27 -8.93 -15.62
CA ASP A 145 -7.62 -8.88 -17.03
C ASP A 145 -6.43 -8.37 -17.86
N ARG A 146 -5.84 -9.28 -18.63
CA ARG A 146 -4.69 -9.02 -19.49
C ARG A 146 -5.02 -8.04 -20.63
N ASN A 147 -6.30 -7.80 -20.91
CA ASN A 147 -6.78 -6.91 -21.97
C ASN A 147 -6.86 -5.45 -21.50
N GLU A 148 -7.15 -5.21 -20.22
CA GLU A 148 -7.10 -3.89 -19.60
C GLU A 148 -5.72 -3.67 -18.96
N LYS A 149 -4.68 -3.47 -19.78
CA LYS A 149 -3.36 -3.08 -19.28
C LYS A 149 -3.39 -1.66 -18.73
N ILE A 150 -3.88 -1.52 -17.50
CA ILE A 150 -3.76 -0.28 -16.74
C ILE A 150 -2.29 0.05 -16.61
N ASN A 151 -1.95 1.31 -16.85
CA ASN A 151 -0.59 1.78 -16.70
C ASN A 151 -0.10 1.53 -15.26
N TYR A 152 0.96 0.74 -15.13
CA TYR A 152 1.53 0.35 -13.83
C TYR A 152 1.90 1.57 -12.96
N LYS A 153 2.37 2.66 -13.56
CA LYS A 153 2.68 3.92 -12.86
C LYS A 153 1.42 4.55 -12.28
N VAL A 154 0.34 4.65 -13.07
CA VAL A 154 -0.96 5.20 -12.61
C VAL A 154 -1.49 4.43 -11.41
N LYS A 155 -1.38 3.10 -11.44
CA LYS A 155 -1.78 2.23 -10.33
C LYS A 155 -0.96 2.49 -9.07
N LEU A 156 0.36 2.54 -9.17
CA LEU A 156 1.22 2.81 -8.01
C LEU A 156 1.04 4.22 -7.44
N ASP A 157 0.84 5.22 -8.29
CA ASP A 157 0.60 6.61 -7.88
C ASP A 157 -0.75 6.75 -7.18
N PHE A 158 -1.79 6.09 -7.70
CA PHE A 158 -3.08 6.01 -7.03
C PHE A 158 -2.95 5.39 -5.64
N LEU A 159 -2.30 4.23 -5.51
CA LEU A 159 -2.11 3.57 -4.21
C LEU A 159 -1.36 4.48 -3.23
N LYS A 160 -0.34 5.21 -3.70
CA LYS A 160 0.42 6.16 -2.87
C LYS A 160 -0.48 7.27 -2.32
N ILE A 161 -1.29 7.91 -3.16
CA ILE A 161 -2.19 8.99 -2.71
C ILE A 161 -3.27 8.42 -1.80
N TYR A 162 -3.84 7.27 -2.16
CA TYR A 162 -4.88 6.59 -1.41
C TYR A 162 -4.48 6.27 0.03
N VAL A 163 -3.32 5.64 0.25
CA VAL A 163 -2.90 5.27 1.62
C VAL A 163 -2.65 6.50 2.50
N TYR A 164 -2.09 7.57 1.92
CA TYR A 164 -1.89 8.83 2.64
C TYR A 164 -3.21 9.47 3.02
N PHE A 165 -4.21 9.43 2.13
CA PHE A 165 -5.54 9.92 2.42
C PHE A 165 -6.20 9.11 3.54
N VAL A 166 -6.25 7.78 3.41
CA VAL A 166 -6.88 6.89 4.40
C VAL A 166 -6.27 7.04 5.79
N LEU A 167 -4.94 7.11 5.90
CA LEU A 167 -4.27 7.26 7.19
C LEU A 167 -4.52 8.61 7.87
N ASN A 168 -4.97 9.63 7.12
CA ASN A 168 -5.33 10.95 7.66
C ASN A 168 -6.82 11.14 7.94
N LEU A 169 -7.66 10.13 7.67
CA LEU A 169 -9.10 10.19 7.95
C LEU A 169 -9.41 10.09 9.45
N SER A 170 -10.64 10.47 9.80
CA SER A 170 -11.23 10.12 11.09
C SER A 170 -11.41 8.60 11.19
N LYS A 171 -11.32 8.05 12.42
CA LYS A 171 -11.32 6.60 12.64
C LYS A 171 -12.59 5.91 12.17
N ASP A 172 -13.73 6.59 12.34
CA ASP A 172 -15.06 6.14 11.97
C ASP A 172 -15.28 6.06 10.45
N GLU A 173 -14.51 6.82 9.66
CA GLU A 173 -14.62 6.83 8.21
C GLU A 173 -13.71 5.81 7.52
N ILE A 174 -12.62 5.36 8.16
CA ILE A 174 -11.60 4.52 7.52
C ILE A 174 -12.21 3.28 6.86
N TYR A 175 -13.09 2.57 7.56
CA TYR A 175 -13.68 1.32 7.04
C TYR A 175 -14.42 1.53 5.72
N ASP A 176 -15.15 2.64 5.60
CA ASP A 176 -15.92 3.02 4.41
C ASP A 176 -15.04 3.19 3.16
N TYR A 177 -13.81 3.69 3.35
CA TYR A 177 -12.83 3.84 2.27
C TYR A 177 -12.04 2.56 1.99
N LEU A 178 -11.87 1.69 3.00
CA LEU A 178 -11.25 0.37 2.80
C LEU A 178 -12.19 -0.63 2.14
N LYS A 179 -13.50 -0.47 2.30
CA LYS A 179 -14.54 -1.43 1.87
C LYS A 179 -14.34 -1.94 0.44
N PRO A 180 -14.07 -1.10 -0.59
CA PRO A 180 -13.83 -1.61 -1.94
C PRO A 180 -12.67 -2.61 -2.02
N PHE A 181 -11.58 -2.40 -1.27
CA PHE A 181 -10.44 -3.33 -1.23
C PHE A 181 -10.73 -4.59 -0.41
N ILE A 182 -11.55 -4.49 0.64
CA ILE A 182 -11.95 -5.63 1.47
C ILE A 182 -12.91 -6.54 0.70
N ASP A 183 -13.92 -5.95 0.06
CA ASP A 183 -14.95 -6.67 -0.69
C ASP A 183 -14.37 -7.34 -1.95
N ASN A 184 -13.40 -6.69 -2.60
CA ASN A 184 -12.72 -7.22 -3.79
C ASN A 184 -11.35 -7.83 -3.46
N PHE A 185 -11.09 -8.16 -2.20
CA PHE A 185 -9.79 -8.70 -1.78
C PHE A 185 -9.47 -9.97 -2.56
N ASN A 186 -8.27 -10.02 -3.13
CA ASN A 186 -7.82 -11.15 -3.93
C ASN A 186 -6.33 -11.40 -3.78
N THR A 187 -5.82 -12.35 -4.56
CA THR A 187 -4.44 -12.80 -4.48
C THR A 187 -3.54 -12.13 -5.51
N SER A 188 -3.80 -10.85 -5.82
CA SER A 188 -3.02 -10.08 -6.80
C SER A 188 -1.80 -9.39 -6.16
N LYS A 189 -0.78 -9.12 -6.99
CA LYS A 189 0.40 -8.33 -6.58
C LYS A 189 0.04 -6.93 -6.07
N THR A 190 -1.11 -6.40 -6.48
CA THR A 190 -1.63 -5.11 -6.03
C THR A 190 -1.84 -5.07 -4.53
N ILE A 191 -2.36 -6.15 -3.94
CA ILE A 191 -2.63 -6.23 -2.51
C ILE A 191 -1.32 -6.20 -1.71
N ALA A 192 -0.30 -6.92 -2.18
CA ALA A 192 1.04 -6.83 -1.61
C ALA A 192 1.62 -5.41 -1.68
N HIS A 193 1.49 -4.73 -2.84
CA HIS A 193 1.90 -3.34 -2.97
C HIS A 193 1.10 -2.39 -2.08
N LEU A 194 -0.20 -2.62 -1.90
CA LEU A 194 -1.04 -1.83 -1.00
C LEU A 194 -0.50 -1.89 0.43
N PHE A 195 -0.21 -3.09 0.96
CA PHE A 195 0.38 -3.25 2.28
C PHE A 195 1.72 -2.53 2.41
N GLN A 196 2.59 -2.67 1.40
CA GLN A 196 3.86 -1.96 1.38
C GLN A 196 3.67 -0.44 1.42
N LYS A 197 2.71 0.09 0.64
CA LYS A 197 2.42 1.54 0.62
C LYS A 197 1.88 2.03 1.96
N PHE A 198 1.02 1.27 2.64
CA PHE A 198 0.56 1.62 3.99
C PHE A 198 1.72 1.70 4.98
N ILE A 199 2.64 0.73 4.97
CA ILE A 199 3.80 0.73 5.87
C ILE A 199 4.68 1.96 5.61
N LEU A 200 5.00 2.24 4.34
CA LEU A 200 5.81 3.40 3.96
C LEU A 200 5.14 4.74 4.29
N ALA A 201 3.81 4.81 4.17
CA ALA A 201 3.06 6.00 4.54
C ALA A 201 3.04 6.19 6.05
N GLU A 202 2.81 5.13 6.83
CA GLU A 202 2.84 5.19 8.29
C GLU A 202 4.23 5.56 8.82
N ASP A 203 5.30 5.05 8.21
CA ASP A 203 6.68 5.40 8.59
C ASP A 203 6.92 6.92 8.57
N ILE A 204 6.26 7.62 7.64
CA ILE A 204 6.35 9.07 7.45
C ILE A 204 5.29 9.83 8.27
N LEU A 205 4.05 9.35 8.30
CA LEU A 205 2.91 10.08 8.85
C LEU A 205 2.76 9.91 10.37
N ASN A 206 3.27 8.81 10.94
CA ASN A 206 3.14 8.48 12.36
C ASN A 206 1.68 8.53 12.85
N THR A 207 0.81 7.82 12.15
CA THR A 207 -0.64 7.73 12.36
C THR A 207 -1.03 6.39 12.99
N TYR A 208 -0.28 5.99 14.02
CA TYR A 208 -0.33 4.67 14.69
C TYR A 208 -1.73 4.05 14.82
N ASP A 209 -2.70 4.78 15.39
CA ASP A 209 -4.04 4.22 15.63
C ASP A 209 -4.79 3.91 14.32
N ASN A 210 -4.69 4.82 13.34
CA ASN A 210 -5.31 4.66 12.04
C ASN A 210 -4.65 3.51 11.27
N PHE A 211 -3.32 3.42 11.32
CA PHE A 211 -2.58 2.31 10.71
C PHE A 211 -3.03 0.96 11.25
N TRP A 212 -3.09 0.79 12.58
CA TRP A 212 -3.51 -0.48 13.17
C TRP A 212 -4.99 -0.79 12.98
N LEU A 213 -5.85 0.23 12.87
CA LEU A 213 -7.24 0.03 12.48
C LEU A 213 -7.32 -0.57 11.06
N VAL A 214 -6.61 0.02 10.10
CA VAL A 214 -6.49 -0.53 8.73
C VAL A 214 -5.95 -1.95 8.76
N TRP A 215 -4.87 -2.19 9.51
CA TRP A 215 -4.22 -3.50 9.56
C TRP A 215 -5.17 -4.59 10.06
N ASN A 216 -5.97 -4.28 11.08
CA ASN A 216 -6.96 -5.20 11.63
C ASN A 216 -8.11 -5.48 10.66
N CYS A 217 -8.54 -4.50 9.84
CA CYS A 217 -9.57 -4.71 8.83
C CYS A 217 -9.19 -5.77 7.78
N PHE A 218 -7.90 -5.88 7.42
CA PHE A 218 -7.43 -6.87 6.45
C PHE A 218 -7.10 -8.24 7.06
N LYS A 219 -7.09 -8.37 8.39
CA LYS A 219 -6.57 -9.56 9.08
C LYS A 219 -7.29 -10.85 8.67
N GLU A 220 -8.62 -10.85 8.69
CA GLU A 220 -9.40 -12.04 8.31
C GLU A 220 -9.22 -12.40 6.84
N LYS A 221 -9.08 -11.42 5.96
CA LYS A 221 -8.79 -11.65 4.53
C LYS A 221 -7.44 -12.31 4.31
N VAL A 222 -6.42 -11.92 5.08
CA VAL A 222 -5.11 -12.58 5.05
C VAL A 222 -5.20 -14.01 5.58
N PHE A 223 -6.00 -14.26 6.63
CA PHE A 223 -6.23 -15.62 7.12
C PHE A 223 -6.93 -16.52 6.09
N GLU A 224 -7.92 -15.98 5.36
CA GLU A 224 -8.64 -16.71 4.32
C GLU A 224 -7.71 -17.22 3.22
N ILE A 225 -6.80 -16.39 2.71
CA ILE A 225 -5.88 -16.80 1.62
C ILE A 225 -4.79 -17.78 2.07
N CYS A 226 -4.60 -17.98 3.37
CA CYS A 226 -3.64 -18.92 3.92
C CYS A 226 -4.23 -20.31 4.17
N LYS A 227 -5.55 -20.51 4.03
CA LYS A 227 -6.21 -21.79 4.38
C LYS A 227 -5.62 -22.97 3.61
N ASP A 228 -5.30 -22.78 2.34
CA ASP A 228 -4.78 -23.84 1.44
C ASP A 228 -3.25 -23.89 1.40
N GLY A 229 -2.56 -23.16 2.29
CA GLY A 229 -1.11 -23.11 2.39
C GLY A 229 -0.53 -21.77 1.92
N ASP A 230 0.66 -21.83 1.29
CA ASP A 230 1.52 -20.65 1.07
C ASP A 230 1.62 -20.23 -0.40
N GLY A 231 0.56 -20.46 -1.19
CA GLY A 231 0.53 -20.12 -2.61
C GLY A 231 0.72 -18.62 -2.90
N TYR A 232 0.45 -17.77 -1.91
CA TYR A 232 0.50 -16.30 -2.01
C TYR A 232 1.41 -15.68 -0.95
N GLY A 233 2.52 -16.35 -0.66
CA GLY A 233 3.50 -15.95 0.35
C GLY A 233 3.96 -14.49 0.29
N TYR A 234 4.05 -13.92 -0.91
CA TYR A 234 4.43 -12.51 -1.11
C TYR A 234 3.42 -11.50 -0.50
N ILE A 235 2.14 -11.86 -0.38
CA ILE A 235 1.12 -11.06 0.32
C ILE A 235 1.36 -11.14 1.83
N ILE A 236 1.58 -12.36 2.35
CA ILE A 236 1.90 -12.59 3.77
C ILE A 236 3.17 -11.83 4.16
N GLN A 237 4.22 -11.92 3.36
CA GLN A 237 5.47 -11.20 3.57
C GLN A 237 5.27 -9.69 3.58
N SER A 238 4.43 -9.16 2.69
CA SER A 238 4.12 -7.72 2.68
C SER A 238 3.30 -7.30 3.90
N TYR A 239 2.29 -8.08 4.28
CA TYR A 239 1.45 -7.85 5.46
C TYR A 239 2.19 -8.07 6.79
N LEU A 240 3.31 -8.79 6.78
CA LEU A 240 4.17 -8.99 7.93
C LEU A 240 5.51 -8.24 7.79
N PHE A 241 5.48 -7.10 7.09
CA PHE A 241 6.56 -6.10 7.03
C PHE A 241 7.89 -6.56 6.41
N ALA A 242 7.94 -7.78 5.87
CA ALA A 242 9.18 -8.39 5.39
C ALA A 242 9.67 -7.81 4.06
N GLN A 243 8.76 -7.30 3.21
CA GLN A 243 9.10 -6.75 1.89
C GLN A 243 9.52 -5.27 1.90
N ILE A 244 9.55 -4.62 3.06
CA ILE A 244 10.07 -3.26 3.17
C ILE A 244 11.60 -3.32 3.36
N PRO A 245 12.37 -2.53 2.59
CA PRO A 245 13.81 -2.43 2.73
C PRO A 245 14.16 -1.53 3.93
N TRP A 246 13.90 -2.02 5.14
CA TRP A 246 14.33 -1.36 6.36
C TRP A 246 15.84 -1.15 6.36
N LYS A 247 16.31 -0.06 6.98
CA LYS A 247 17.75 0.13 7.21
C LYS A 247 18.29 -1.03 8.03
N GLU A 248 19.50 -1.50 7.76
CA GLU A 248 20.11 -2.65 8.47
C GLU A 248 20.20 -2.43 9.99
N THR A 249 20.31 -1.16 10.40
CA THR A 249 20.35 -0.73 11.80
C THR A 249 18.98 -0.54 12.44
N ALA A 250 17.88 -0.67 11.70
CA ALA A 250 16.53 -0.50 12.22
C ALA A 250 16.16 -1.68 13.13
N LYS A 251 16.11 -1.43 14.44
CA LYS A 251 15.79 -2.42 15.48
C LYS A 251 14.42 -2.24 16.14
N GLU A 252 13.84 -1.07 15.90
CA GLU A 252 12.53 -0.65 16.40
C GLU A 252 11.83 0.12 15.28
N TRP A 253 10.50 0.05 15.25
CA TRP A 253 9.67 0.90 14.42
C TRP A 253 8.60 1.54 15.29
N HIS A 254 8.36 2.84 15.12
CA HIS A 254 7.51 3.64 16.00
C HIS A 254 6.07 3.12 16.08
N SER A 255 5.64 2.38 15.05
CA SER A 255 4.32 1.78 14.96
C SER A 255 4.24 0.34 15.48
N LEU A 256 5.30 -0.19 16.12
CA LEU A 256 5.29 -1.47 16.84
C LEU A 256 5.37 -1.22 18.36
N LYS A 257 4.23 -1.19 19.05
CA LYS A 257 4.12 -1.04 20.52
C LYS A 257 3.79 -2.37 21.20
N ASP A 258 4.01 -2.48 22.50
CA ASP A 258 3.75 -3.73 23.24
C ASP A 258 2.35 -4.31 23.04
N SER A 259 1.32 -3.45 22.88
CA SER A 259 -0.05 -3.86 22.57
C SER A 259 -0.16 -4.69 21.28
N ASN A 260 0.74 -4.48 20.32
CA ASN A 260 0.74 -5.16 19.03
C ASN A 260 1.32 -6.58 19.10
N LYS A 261 1.97 -6.98 20.19
CA LYS A 261 2.42 -8.37 20.41
C LYS A 261 1.27 -9.38 20.27
N ARG A 262 0.05 -9.00 20.68
CA ARG A 262 -1.15 -9.84 20.53
C ARG A 262 -1.43 -10.18 19.07
N PHE A 263 -1.23 -9.23 18.15
CA PHE A 263 -1.42 -9.45 16.72
C PHE A 263 -0.46 -10.53 16.22
N PHE A 264 0.85 -10.41 16.47
CA PHE A 264 1.84 -11.39 16.00
C PHE A 264 1.66 -12.78 16.63
N LYS A 265 1.25 -12.84 17.89
CA LYS A 265 0.85 -14.09 18.54
C LYS A 265 -0.30 -14.76 17.80
N GLU A 266 -1.34 -14.02 17.45
CA GLU A 266 -2.49 -14.53 16.70
C GLU A 266 -2.09 -15.01 15.30
N ILE A 267 -1.30 -14.21 14.57
CA ILE A 267 -0.71 -14.58 13.28
C ILE A 267 0.03 -15.93 13.38
N SER A 268 0.93 -16.08 14.36
CA SER A 268 1.70 -17.32 14.52
C SER A 268 0.84 -18.55 14.78
N GLN A 269 -0.34 -18.36 15.40
CA GLN A 269 -1.26 -19.43 15.74
C GLN A 269 -2.18 -19.80 14.57
N LYS A 270 -2.61 -18.81 13.78
CA LYS A 270 -3.60 -18.96 12.72
C LYS A 270 -3.01 -19.33 11.37
N ILE A 271 -1.87 -18.74 11.02
CA ILE A 271 -1.23 -18.91 9.70
C ILE A 271 0.24 -19.32 9.78
N GLY A 272 0.62 -19.91 10.92
CA GLY A 272 1.98 -20.40 11.16
C GLY A 272 2.42 -21.55 10.25
N HIS A 273 1.48 -22.29 9.67
CA HIS A 273 1.76 -23.39 8.73
C HIS A 273 2.32 -22.92 7.37
N CYS A 274 2.22 -21.63 7.07
CA CYS A 274 2.79 -21.04 5.86
C CYS A 274 4.29 -20.72 6.07
N PRO A 275 5.22 -21.26 5.25
CA PRO A 275 6.64 -20.91 5.30
C PRO A 275 6.92 -19.40 5.28
N SER A 276 6.14 -18.62 4.52
CA SER A 276 6.26 -17.16 4.46
C SER A 276 5.98 -16.47 5.80
N THR A 277 5.10 -17.03 6.64
CA THR A 277 4.86 -16.53 8.00
C THR A 277 6.09 -16.74 8.87
N LEU A 278 6.68 -17.95 8.83
CA LEU A 278 7.90 -18.26 9.58
C LEU A 278 9.04 -17.33 9.16
N TYR A 279 9.23 -17.12 7.85
CA TYR A 279 10.20 -16.20 7.30
C TYR A 279 9.97 -14.76 7.79
N ALA A 280 8.74 -14.24 7.62
CA ALA A 280 8.45 -12.85 7.90
C ALA A 280 8.58 -12.52 9.39
N LEU A 281 8.09 -13.40 10.29
CA LEU A 281 8.27 -13.22 11.73
C LEU A 281 9.74 -13.31 12.13
N SER A 282 10.51 -14.25 11.55
CA SER A 282 11.93 -14.37 11.84
C SER A 282 12.69 -13.12 11.41
N LYS A 283 12.40 -12.58 10.22
CA LYS A 283 12.99 -11.33 9.73
C LYS A 283 12.60 -10.14 10.61
N LEU A 284 11.31 -9.99 10.93
CA LEU A 284 10.80 -8.94 11.82
C LEU A 284 11.55 -8.89 13.15
N LEU A 285 11.76 -10.05 13.78
CA LEU A 285 12.44 -10.16 15.09
C LEU A 285 13.95 -9.89 15.03
N ASN A 286 14.55 -9.89 13.83
CA ASN A 286 15.94 -9.46 13.62
C ASN A 286 16.05 -7.97 13.29
N ASP A 287 14.99 -7.40 12.71
CA ASP A 287 14.92 -6.01 12.26
C ASP A 287 14.07 -5.18 13.24
N ILE A 288 13.07 -4.47 12.74
CA ILE A 288 12.23 -3.49 13.44
C ILE A 288 11.44 -4.01 14.64
N GLY A 289 11.27 -5.33 14.78
CA GLY A 289 10.56 -5.97 15.88
C GLY A 289 11.49 -6.62 16.89
N SER A 290 12.77 -6.23 16.92
CA SER A 290 13.77 -6.92 17.75
C SER A 290 13.53 -6.82 19.26
N SER A 291 12.77 -5.82 19.71
CA SER A 291 12.31 -5.67 21.10
C SER A 291 11.32 -6.77 21.51
N TYR A 292 10.70 -7.49 20.55
CA TYR A 292 9.77 -8.58 20.82
C TYR A 292 10.44 -9.94 20.94
N ILE A 293 11.77 -10.01 21.04
CA ILE A 293 12.51 -11.28 21.01
C ILE A 293 12.00 -12.33 22.01
N ASP A 294 11.64 -11.93 23.23
CA ASP A 294 11.18 -12.85 24.26
C ASP A 294 9.84 -13.51 23.88
N ASP A 295 8.87 -12.72 23.40
CA ASP A 295 7.61 -13.22 22.87
C ASP A 295 7.79 -13.96 21.53
N GLY A 296 8.71 -13.46 20.71
CA GLY A 296 9.03 -13.98 19.39
C GLY A 296 9.53 -15.42 19.42
N VAL A 297 10.38 -15.78 20.38
CA VAL A 297 10.81 -17.16 20.58
C VAL A 297 9.63 -18.08 20.91
N VAL A 298 8.64 -17.59 21.64
CA VAL A 298 7.40 -18.33 21.92
C VAL A 298 6.59 -18.51 20.63
N TRP A 299 6.47 -17.49 19.79
CA TRP A 299 5.75 -17.58 18.51
C TRP A 299 6.41 -18.57 17.56
N ILE A 300 7.73 -18.47 17.37
CA ILE A 300 8.50 -19.35 16.47
C ILE A 300 8.48 -20.79 16.96
N SER A 301 8.69 -21.04 18.26
CA SER A 301 8.64 -22.42 18.80
C SER A 301 7.25 -23.03 18.62
N ASN A 302 6.17 -22.29 18.87
CA ASN A 302 4.80 -22.77 18.64
C ASN A 302 4.52 -23.09 17.17
N ILE A 303 5.01 -22.27 16.23
CA ILE A 303 4.89 -22.54 14.79
C ILE A 303 5.55 -23.88 14.46
N LEU A 304 6.78 -24.09 14.90
CA LEU A 304 7.58 -25.27 14.57
C LEU A 304 7.07 -26.55 15.26
N GLU A 305 6.55 -26.43 16.49
CA GLU A 305 5.98 -27.56 17.22
C GLU A 305 4.70 -28.08 16.54
N LYS A 306 3.82 -27.17 16.10
CA LYS A 306 2.53 -27.51 15.49
C LYS A 306 2.62 -27.90 14.01
N ASN A 307 3.64 -27.40 13.30
CA ASN A 307 3.78 -27.57 11.86
C ASN A 307 5.12 -28.25 11.53
N GLN A 308 5.28 -29.49 12.01
CA GLN A 308 6.54 -30.24 11.91
C GLN A 308 6.96 -30.50 10.45
N ASP A 309 6.02 -30.47 9.52
CA ASP A 309 6.22 -30.61 8.08
C ASP A 309 7.03 -29.45 7.47
N LEU A 310 7.10 -28.28 8.14
CA LEU A 310 7.98 -27.17 7.74
C LEU A 310 9.45 -27.60 7.64
N ALA A 311 9.88 -28.60 8.42
CA ALA A 311 11.22 -29.17 8.34
C ALA A 311 11.51 -29.81 6.98
N ASN A 312 10.48 -30.27 6.26
CA ASN A 312 10.61 -30.94 4.96
C ASN A 312 10.25 -30.01 3.78
N LYS A 313 9.52 -28.92 4.03
CA LYS A 313 9.15 -27.93 3.01
C LYS A 313 10.34 -27.08 2.55
N LYS A 314 10.28 -26.62 1.30
CA LYS A 314 11.14 -25.53 0.82
C LYS A 314 10.75 -24.25 1.56
N LEU A 315 11.73 -23.56 2.14
CA LEU A 315 11.52 -22.30 2.84
C LEU A 315 11.97 -21.13 1.97
N GLU A 316 11.51 -19.94 2.34
CA GLU A 316 12.02 -18.69 1.78
C GLU A 316 13.51 -18.54 2.06
N VAL A 317 14.22 -17.91 1.12
CA VAL A 317 15.66 -17.65 1.22
C VAL A 317 15.94 -16.86 2.51
N ASN A 318 17.02 -17.21 3.21
CA ASN A 318 17.43 -16.62 4.51
C ASN A 318 16.54 -16.94 5.72
N THR A 319 15.48 -17.74 5.60
CA THR A 319 14.67 -18.14 6.78
C THR A 319 15.53 -18.75 7.90
N ILE A 320 16.40 -19.70 7.54
CA ILE A 320 17.31 -20.38 8.48
C ILE A 320 18.27 -19.38 9.12
N TYR A 321 18.87 -18.50 8.31
CA TYR A 321 19.77 -17.45 8.77
C TYR A 321 19.11 -16.54 9.82
N TYR A 322 17.88 -16.09 9.59
CA TYR A 322 17.17 -15.25 10.56
C TYR A 322 16.84 -15.98 11.85
N ILE A 323 16.43 -17.26 11.78
CA ILE A 323 16.17 -18.07 12.97
C ILE A 323 17.45 -18.32 13.77
N GLU A 324 18.58 -18.59 13.11
CA GLU A 324 19.88 -18.76 13.75
C GLU A 324 20.31 -17.50 14.52
N ASN A 325 20.21 -16.32 13.89
CA ASN A 325 20.56 -15.06 14.52
C ASN A 325 19.65 -14.76 15.72
N LEU A 326 18.34 -14.98 15.55
CA LEU A 326 17.34 -14.80 16.60
C LEU A 326 17.67 -15.66 17.83
N ILE A 327 17.82 -16.97 17.62
CA ILE A 327 18.00 -17.91 18.73
C ILE A 327 19.36 -17.72 19.40
N ARG A 328 20.41 -17.41 18.62
CA ARG A 328 21.75 -17.08 19.16
C ARG A 328 21.68 -15.88 20.10
N LYS A 329 21.04 -14.78 19.67
CA LYS A 329 20.87 -13.58 20.50
C LYS A 329 20.06 -13.88 21.75
N TYR A 330 18.96 -14.61 21.63
CA TYR A 330 18.11 -14.97 22.76
C TYR A 330 18.83 -15.83 23.81
N ILE A 331 19.53 -16.89 23.37
CA ILE A 331 20.31 -17.77 24.25
C ILE A 331 21.38 -16.99 25.00
N HIS A 332 22.13 -16.13 24.30
CA HIS A 332 23.17 -15.31 24.91
C HIS A 332 22.63 -14.44 26.05
N ASN A 333 21.49 -13.76 25.81
CA ASN A 333 20.88 -12.86 26.78
C ASN A 333 20.16 -13.59 27.94
N ASN A 334 19.71 -14.83 27.74
CA ASN A 334 18.86 -15.54 28.69
C ASN A 334 19.44 -16.87 29.20
N ARG A 335 20.74 -17.12 29.04
CA ARG A 335 21.39 -18.42 29.32
C ARG A 335 21.02 -19.02 30.68
N GLU A 336 21.14 -18.24 31.75
CA GLU A 336 20.86 -18.71 33.11
C GLU A 336 19.36 -18.97 33.34
N LYS A 337 18.48 -18.15 32.76
CA LYS A 337 17.02 -18.35 32.84
C LYS A 337 16.59 -19.61 32.10
N ILE A 338 17.20 -19.88 30.94
CA ILE A 338 16.92 -21.07 30.13
C ILE A 338 17.29 -22.34 30.91
N LYS A 339 18.46 -22.37 31.58
CA LYS A 339 18.87 -23.52 32.40
C LYS A 339 17.92 -23.82 33.56
N LYS A 340 17.36 -22.78 34.18
CA LYS A 340 16.48 -22.90 35.36
C LYS A 340 15.01 -23.14 35.01
N THR A 341 14.58 -22.78 33.80
CA THR A 341 13.16 -22.79 33.42
C THR A 341 12.89 -23.85 32.36
N ASN A 342 12.30 -24.98 32.76
CA ASN A 342 12.00 -26.12 31.87
C ASN A 342 11.22 -25.71 30.61
N ASN A 343 10.25 -24.79 30.73
CA ASN A 343 9.48 -24.34 29.57
C ASN A 343 10.33 -23.55 28.57
N LEU A 344 11.22 -22.66 29.03
CA LEU A 344 12.13 -21.92 28.15
C LEU A 344 13.12 -22.88 27.47
N LYS A 345 13.69 -23.83 28.22
CA LYS A 345 14.58 -24.87 27.66
C LYS A 345 13.87 -25.66 26.56
N ARG A 346 12.63 -26.07 26.79
CA ARG A 346 11.82 -26.78 25.77
C ARG A 346 11.62 -25.95 24.50
N MET A 347 11.21 -24.68 24.63
CA MET A 347 10.97 -23.81 23.47
C MET A 347 12.25 -23.59 22.65
N VAL A 348 13.39 -23.38 23.30
CA VAL A 348 14.69 -23.26 22.64
C VAL A 348 15.07 -24.57 21.92
N LEU A 349 14.89 -25.72 22.57
CA LEU A 349 15.20 -27.02 21.96
C LEU A 349 14.35 -27.32 20.73
N ILE A 350 13.07 -26.93 20.71
CA ILE A 350 12.21 -27.07 19.52
C ILE A 350 12.83 -26.35 18.32
N ILE A 351 13.25 -25.09 18.51
CA ILE A 351 13.87 -24.27 17.46
C ILE A 351 15.20 -24.88 17.01
N LEU A 352 16.07 -25.26 17.95
CA LEU A 352 17.37 -25.85 17.64
C LEU A 352 17.25 -27.19 16.90
N ASN A 353 16.31 -28.05 17.31
CA ASN A 353 16.07 -29.32 16.63
C ASN A 353 15.57 -29.11 15.19
N PHE A 354 14.73 -28.09 14.96
CA PHE A 354 14.33 -27.70 13.61
C PHE A 354 15.52 -27.24 12.77
N LEU A 355 16.39 -26.38 13.32
CA LEU A 355 17.61 -25.93 12.65
C LEU A 355 18.53 -27.10 12.28
N ILE A 356 18.73 -28.06 13.19
CA ILE A 356 19.54 -29.27 12.95
C ILE A 356 18.93 -30.11 11.81
N LYS A 357 17.62 -30.31 11.80
CA LYS A 357 16.92 -31.00 10.69
C LYS A 357 17.10 -30.30 9.35
N LYS A 358 17.30 -28.98 9.35
CA LYS A 358 17.61 -28.16 8.18
C LYS A 358 19.11 -28.05 7.86
N GLY A 359 19.96 -28.82 8.56
CA GLY A 359 21.41 -28.88 8.31
C GLY A 359 22.21 -27.72 8.93
N SER A 360 21.64 -26.98 9.89
CA SER A 360 22.34 -25.87 10.54
C SER A 360 23.41 -26.35 11.52
N VAL A 361 24.68 -26.07 11.19
CA VAL A 361 25.82 -26.29 12.10
C VAL A 361 25.73 -25.39 13.33
N VAL A 362 25.25 -24.15 13.17
CA VAL A 362 25.04 -23.20 14.28
C VAL A 362 24.02 -23.75 15.26
N GLY A 363 22.91 -24.29 14.77
CA GLY A 363 21.87 -24.92 15.60
C GLY A 363 22.42 -26.08 16.42
N TYR A 364 23.27 -26.92 15.82
CA TYR A 364 23.95 -28.01 16.53
C TYR A 364 24.85 -27.50 17.66
N MET A 365 25.76 -26.56 17.38
CA MET A 365 26.68 -26.01 18.38
C MET A 365 25.94 -25.33 19.55
N LEU A 366 24.88 -24.57 19.25
CA LEU A 366 24.09 -23.91 20.29
C LEU A 366 23.36 -24.91 21.18
N ARG A 367 22.89 -26.03 20.63
CA ARG A 367 22.22 -27.09 21.39
C ARG A 367 23.16 -27.71 22.42
N GLU A 368 24.38 -28.05 22.02
CA GLU A 368 25.40 -28.61 22.92
C GLU A 368 25.83 -27.65 24.03
N SER A 369 25.59 -26.33 23.88
CA SER A 369 25.91 -25.34 24.92
C SER A 369 24.83 -25.18 26.02
N ILE A 370 23.66 -25.81 25.83
CA ILE A 370 22.45 -25.68 26.67
C ILE A 370 21.99 -27.03 27.24
N VAL A 371 22.17 -28.11 26.48
CA VAL A 371 22.03 -29.49 26.97
C VAL A 371 23.07 -29.70 28.04
#